data_AF-A0A0P9F5B7-F1
#
_entry.id   AF-A0A0P9F5B7-F1
#
_cell.length_a   1.000
_cell.length_b   1.000
_cell.length_c   1.000
_cell.angle_alpha   90.00
_cell.angle_beta   90.00
_cell.angle_gamma   90.00
#
_symmetry.space_group_name_H-M   'P 1'
#
loop_
_entity.id
_entity.type
_entity.pdbx_description
1 polymer ?
#
loop_
_entity_poly.entity_id
_entity_poly.type
_entity_poly.pdbx_seq_one_letter_code
_entity_poly.pdbx_strand_id
1 'polypeptide(L)'
;MTTGVTLWFTGLSGAGKSTISEILERELRAAGRKVEVLDGDVVRTHLSKGLGFSKEDRDTNIRRIGWVCEVLSRNDVVAIAAAISPYR
;
A
#
# COMPACT_ATOMS: atom_id res chain seq x y z
N MET A 1 -17.50 -10.79 -12.71
CA MET A 1 -17.03 -10.66 -11.31
C MET A 1 -15.75 -9.86 -11.33
N THR A 2 -15.68 -8.74 -10.61
CA THR A 2 -14.43 -7.97 -10.44
C THR A 2 -13.63 -8.57 -9.30
N THR A 3 -12.46 -9.15 -9.57
CA THR A 3 -11.59 -9.72 -8.54
C THR A 3 -10.74 -8.62 -7.90
N GLY A 4 -10.74 -8.53 -6.57
CA GLY A 4 -9.79 -7.67 -5.85
C GLY A 4 -8.36 -8.22 -5.95
N VAL A 5 -7.36 -7.34 -5.83
CA VAL A 5 -5.95 -7.71 -5.95
C VAL A 5 -5.08 -6.74 -5.17
N THR A 6 -3.95 -7.22 -4.66
CA THR A 6 -2.92 -6.38 -4.06
C THR A 6 -1.81 -6.14 -5.06
N LEU A 7 -1.50 -4.87 -5.32
CA LEU A 7 -0.33 -4.42 -6.07
C LEU A 7 0.67 -3.83 -5.09
N TRP A 8 1.87 -4.42 -5.01
CA TRP A 8 2.88 -4.01 -4.03
C TRP A 8 4.07 -3.36 -4.73
N PHE A 9 4.20 -2.04 -4.60
CA PHE A 9 5.32 -1.29 -5.13
C PHE A 9 6.41 -1.15 -4.08
N THR A 10 7.58 -1.70 -4.40
CA THR A 10 8.80 -1.60 -3.60
C THR A 10 9.91 -0.89 -4.38
N GLY A 11 10.80 -0.22 -3.66
CA GLY A 11 11.88 0.60 -4.24
C GLY A 11 12.33 1.69 -3.27
N LEU A 12 13.50 2.27 -3.54
CA LEU A 12 14.09 3.35 -2.73
C LEU A 12 13.18 4.58 -2.64
N SER A 13 13.43 5.45 -1.64
CA SER A 13 12.80 6.77 -1.60
C SER A 13 13.12 7.54 -2.89
N GLY A 14 12.13 8.24 -3.45
CA GLY A 14 12.26 8.95 -4.73
C GLY A 14 12.21 8.08 -6.00
N ALA A 15 12.06 6.75 -5.90
CA ALA A 15 11.99 5.86 -7.07
C ALA A 15 10.69 5.96 -7.91
N GLY A 16 9.82 6.94 -7.62
CA GLY A 16 8.57 7.16 -8.38
C GLY A 16 7.38 6.27 -8.00
N LYS A 17 7.43 5.55 -6.86
CA LYS A 17 6.33 4.67 -6.40
C LYS A 17 4.99 5.42 -6.28
N SER A 18 4.99 6.57 -5.61
CA SER A 18 3.78 7.40 -5.41
C SER A 18 3.23 7.92 -6.74
N THR A 19 4.11 8.35 -7.64
CA THR A 19 3.72 8.80 -8.98
C THR A 19 3.03 7.70 -9.79
N ILE A 20 3.58 6.48 -9.79
CA ILE A 20 2.97 5.35 -10.50
C ILE A 20 1.66 4.92 -9.83
N SER A 21 1.57 4.91 -8.49
CA SER A 21 0.33 4.57 -7.79
C SER A 21 -0.81 5.55 -8.09
N GLU A 22 -0.53 6.85 -8.14
CA GLU A 22 -1.54 7.87 -8.46
C GLU A 22 -2.08 7.72 -9.89
N ILE A 23 -1.18 7.53 -10.86
CA ILE A 23 -1.58 7.31 -12.26
C ILE A 23 -2.43 6.04 -12.36
N LEU A 24 -1.96 4.93 -11.79
CA LEU A 24 -2.66 3.66 -11.85
C LEU A 24 -4.01 3.72 -11.14
N GLU A 25 -4.09 4.38 -9.98
CA GLU A 25 -5.34 4.60 -9.27
C GLU A 25 -6.37 5.29 -10.16
N ARG A 26 -5.98 6.39 -10.81
CA ARG A 26 -6.86 7.14 -11.71
C ARG A 26 -7.38 6.27 -12.85
N GLU A 27 -6.50 5.54 -13.53
CA GLU A 27 -6.90 4.67 -14.66
C GLU A 27 -7.84 3.53 -14.20
N LEU A 28 -7.56 2.90 -13.06
CA LEU A 28 -8.40 1.83 -12.52
C LEU A 28 -9.77 2.35 -12.04
N ARG A 29 -9.81 3.51 -11.39
CA ARG A 29 -11.07 4.16 -11.00
C ARG A 29 -11.89 4.55 -12.24
N ALA A 30 -11.26 5.08 -13.29
CA ALA A 30 -11.91 5.38 -14.56
C ALA A 30 -12.50 4.11 -15.24
N ALA A 31 -11.84 2.96 -15.04
CA ALA A 31 -12.35 1.65 -15.47
C ALA A 31 -13.44 1.05 -14.53
N GLY A 32 -13.97 1.83 -13.59
CA GLY A 32 -15.05 1.41 -12.68
C GLY A 32 -14.60 0.48 -11.55
N ARG A 33 -13.31 0.40 -11.25
CA ARG A 33 -12.79 -0.44 -10.15
C ARG A 33 -12.82 0.31 -8.83
N LYS A 34 -13.09 -0.43 -7.74
CA LYS A 34 -12.79 0.04 -6.38
C LYS A 34 -11.28 -0.04 -6.19
N VAL A 35 -10.65 1.06 -5.82
CA VAL A 35 -9.20 1.16 -5.63
C VAL A 35 -8.94 1.84 -4.31
N GLU A 36 -7.87 1.45 -3.63
CA GLU A 36 -7.35 2.18 -2.48
C GLU A 36 -5.84 2.15 -2.44
N VAL A 37 -5.22 3.31 -2.19
CA VAL A 37 -3.76 3.46 -2.12
C VAL A 37 -3.33 3.52 -0.66
N LEU A 38 -2.47 2.58 -0.26
CA LEU A 38 -1.85 2.52 1.05
C LEU A 38 -0.41 3.06 0.95
N ASP A 39 -0.29 4.36 1.17
CA ASP A 39 1.00 5.04 1.29
C ASP A 39 1.64 4.73 2.65
N GLY A 40 2.93 4.39 2.63
CA GLY A 40 3.66 3.98 3.84
C GLY A 40 3.72 5.04 4.94
N ASP A 41 3.77 6.33 4.57
CA ASP A 41 3.86 7.45 5.52
C ASP A 41 2.48 7.82 6.08
N VAL A 42 1.44 7.75 5.26
CA VAL A 42 0.04 7.90 5.70
C VAL A 42 -0.33 6.78 6.67
N VAL A 43 -0.06 5.53 6.31
CA VAL A 43 -0.31 4.37 7.18
C VAL A 43 0.49 4.51 8.48
N ARG A 44 1.75 4.94 8.40
CA ARG A 44 2.58 5.21 9.59
C ARG A 44 1.91 6.20 10.54
N THR A 45 1.34 7.27 10.00
CA THR A 45 0.73 8.34 10.78
C THR A 45 -0.56 7.90 11.48
N HIS A 46 -1.40 7.10 10.81
CA HIS A 46 -2.75 6.78 11.29
C HIS A 46 -2.89 5.40 11.93
N LEU A 47 -2.28 4.37 11.34
CA LEU A 47 -2.43 2.98 11.78
C LEU A 47 -1.19 2.44 12.50
N SER A 48 -0.04 3.07 12.29
CA SER A 48 1.22 2.71 12.95
C SER A 48 1.81 3.80 13.83
N LYS A 49 0.94 4.65 14.39
CA LYS A 49 1.32 5.66 15.36
C LYS A 49 2.09 5.02 16.52
N GLY A 50 3.23 5.59 16.87
CA GLY A 50 4.10 5.11 17.93
C GLY A 50 5.23 4.17 17.49
N LEU A 51 5.23 3.66 16.25
CA LEU A 51 6.37 2.91 15.73
C LEU A 51 7.56 3.84 15.40
N GLY A 52 8.74 3.51 15.92
CA GLY A 52 10.00 4.16 15.59
C GLY A 52 10.54 3.75 14.22
N PHE A 53 11.84 3.92 13.97
CA PHE A 53 12.46 3.55 12.68
C PHE A 53 13.39 2.33 12.79
N SER A 54 13.29 1.57 13.89
CA SER A 54 13.99 0.30 14.06
C SER A 54 13.59 -0.71 12.98
N LYS A 55 14.37 -1.78 12.83
CA LYS A 55 14.03 -2.84 11.87
C LYS A 55 12.69 -3.49 12.24
N GLU A 56 12.48 -3.76 13.53
CA GLU A 56 11.29 -4.38 14.08
C GLU A 56 10.05 -3.49 13.89
N ASP A 57 10.18 -2.18 14.08
CA ASP A 57 9.12 -1.21 13.81
C ASP A 57 8.77 -1.16 12.32
N ARG A 58 9.78 -1.19 11.45
CA ARG A 58 9.58 -1.22 9.99
C ARG A 58 8.86 -2.49 9.56
N ASP A 59 9.28 -3.65 10.05
CA ASP A 59 8.64 -4.94 9.79
C ASP A 59 7.18 -4.93 10.28
N THR A 60 6.92 -4.37 11.46
CA THR A 60 5.56 -4.26 12.00
C THR A 60 4.69 -3.35 11.13
N ASN A 61 5.22 -2.22 10.66
CA ASN A 61 4.50 -1.34 9.74
C ASN A 61 4.15 -2.05 8.43
N ILE A 62 5.11 -2.79 7.84
CA ILE A 62 4.89 -3.55 6.60
C ILE A 62 3.84 -4.65 6.79
N ARG A 63 3.88 -5.40 7.90
CA ARG A 63 2.85 -6.42 8.20
C ARG A 63 1.45 -5.81 8.34
N ARG A 64 1.34 -4.63 8.96
CA ARG A 64 0.06 -3.91 9.08
C ARG A 64 -0.48 -3.49 7.72
N ILE A 65 0.37 -2.94 6.84
CA ILE A 65 -0.01 -2.62 5.46
C ILE A 65 -0.51 -3.88 4.74
N GLY A 66 0.24 -4.99 4.83
CA GLY A 66 -0.13 -6.26 4.22
C GLY A 66 -1.50 -6.79 4.68
N TRP A 67 -1.77 -6.72 5.99
CA TRP A 67 -3.07 -7.11 6.53
C TRP A 67 -4.22 -6.25 5.99
N VAL A 68 -4.03 -4.93 5.88
CA VAL A 68 -5.04 -4.05 5.28
C VAL A 68 -5.26 -4.36 3.81
N CYS A 69 -4.18 -4.61 3.04
CA CYS A 69 -4.27 -5.05 1.65
C CYS A 69 -5.09 -6.33 1.48
N GLU A 70 -4.87 -7.33 2.35
CA GLU A 70 -5.63 -8.59 2.35
C GLU A 70 -7.13 -8.34 2.60
N VAL A 71 -7.46 -7.52 3.60
CA VAL A 71 -8.84 -7.16 3.91
C VAL A 71 -9.52 -6.42 2.75
N LEU A 72 -8.81 -5.54 2.06
CA LEU A 72 -9.34 -4.82 0.91
C LEU A 72 -9.53 -5.74 -0.30
N SER A 73 -8.51 -6.52 -0.65
CA SER A 73 -8.52 -7.38 -1.83
C SER A 73 -9.56 -8.49 -1.77
N ARG A 74 -9.82 -9.07 -0.59
CA ARG A 74 -10.93 -10.03 -0.41
C ARG A 74 -12.33 -9.41 -0.52
N ASN A 75 -12.43 -8.08 -0.55
CA ASN A 75 -13.68 -7.32 -0.73
C ASN A 75 -13.74 -6.62 -2.11
N ASP A 76 -13.09 -7.21 -3.12
CA ASP A 76 -13.07 -6.74 -4.51
C ASP A 76 -12.43 -5.36 -4.75
N VAL A 77 -11.61 -4.90 -3.80
CA VAL A 77 -10.83 -3.65 -3.92
C VAL A 77 -9.45 -3.96 -4.51
N VAL A 78 -8.99 -3.13 -5.44
CA VAL A 78 -7.59 -3.10 -5.85
C VAL A 78 -6.80 -2.31 -4.80
N ALA A 79 -6.06 -3.01 -3.95
CA ALA A 79 -5.21 -2.38 -2.94
C ALA A 79 -3.82 -2.11 -3.52
N ILE A 80 -3.38 -0.86 -3.53
CA ILE A 80 -2.05 -0.46 -4.04
C ILE A 80 -1.19 -0.07 -2.84
N ALA A 81 -0.21 -0.89 -2.47
CA ALA A 81 0.76 -0.54 -1.43
C ALA A 81 1.97 0.18 -2.04
N ALA A 82 2.22 1.40 -1.59
CA ALA A 82 3.38 2.21 -1.99
C ALA A 82 4.21 2.56 -0.75
N ALA A 83 4.96 1.59 -0.24
CA ALA A 83 5.74 1.73 0.98
C ALA A 83 7.21 1.35 0.77
N ILE A 84 8.10 1.89 1.61
CA ILE A 84 9.49 1.43 1.67
C ILE A 84 9.52 0.11 2.45
N SER A 85 9.69 -1.01 1.74
CA SER A 85 9.83 -2.36 2.31
C SER A 85 11.21 -2.94 1.95
N PRO A 86 12.29 -2.55 2.66
CA PRO A 86 13.67 -2.82 2.25
C PRO A 86 14.18 -4.21 2.66
N TYR A 87 13.41 -4.92 3.49
CA TYR A 87 13.77 -6.23 4.03
C TYR A 87 12.96 -7.33 3.34
N ARG A 88 13.55 -8.53 3.22
CA ARG A 88 12.92 -9.72 2.64
C ARG A 88 12.21 -10.54 3.70
#